data_AF-A0A409V6V6-F1
#
_entry.id   AF-A0A409V6V6-F1
#
_cell.length_a   1.000
_cell.length_b   1.000
_cell.length_c   1.000
_cell.angle_alpha   90.00
_cell.angle_beta   90.00
_cell.angle_gamma   90.00
#
_symmetry.space_group_name_H-M   'P 1'
#
loop_
_entity.id
_entity.type
_entity.pdbx_description
1 polymer ?
#
loop_
_entity_poly.entity_id
_entity_poly.type
_entity_poly.pdbx_seq_one_letter_code
_entity_poly.pdbx_strand_id
1 'polypeptide(L)'
;LMRIKQAVEEDIDSFPSYTSMPQCCHATGLTNSSQFRTKVNMNQACVTISAYSPPERTFPTAKIQDVMKDNHNRNPNLKWQYFGKEDGIYVNYPSLKLNDCSNYDPRFRPFYVSTATPVQKDVVVVIDKSGSMRNLHDSKTLLQIAKEAAISVLETLNPNDR
;
A
#
# COMPACT_ATOMS: atom_id res chain seq x y z
N LEU A 1 -14.66 8.30 -13.92
CA LEU A 1 -13.86 7.40 -13.05
C LEU A 1 -12.74 8.11 -12.28
N MET A 2 -12.41 9.38 -12.56
CA MET A 2 -11.33 10.14 -11.86
C MET A 2 -11.75 10.80 -10.54
N ARG A 3 -12.83 10.38 -9.88
CA ARG A 3 -13.37 11.09 -8.71
C ARG A 3 -12.58 10.89 -7.43
N ILE A 4 -11.96 9.72 -7.24
CA ILE A 4 -11.17 9.46 -6.01
C ILE A 4 -9.96 10.37 -5.97
N LYS A 5 -9.21 10.50 -7.07
CA LYS A 5 -8.03 11.35 -7.14
C LYS A 5 -8.38 12.79 -6.71
N GLN A 6 -9.38 13.38 -7.37
CA GLN A 6 -9.83 14.73 -7.07
C GLN A 6 -10.32 14.86 -5.62
N ALA A 7 -11.13 13.91 -5.15
CA ALA A 7 -11.64 13.94 -3.78
C ALA A 7 -10.54 13.85 -2.73
N VAL A 8 -9.47 13.08 -2.98
CA VAL A 8 -8.29 13.02 -2.11
C VAL A 8 -7.53 14.33 -2.15
N GLU A 9 -7.22 14.86 -3.33
CA GLU A 9 -6.47 16.13 -3.46
C GLU A 9 -7.19 17.30 -2.77
N GLU A 10 -8.53 17.31 -2.78
CA GLU A 10 -9.35 18.33 -2.09
C GLU A 10 -9.45 18.14 -0.57
N ASP A 11 -9.27 16.91 -0.06
CA ASP A 11 -9.59 16.55 1.34
C ASP A 11 -8.36 16.18 2.17
N ILE A 12 -7.20 15.98 1.54
CA ILE A 12 -5.99 15.43 2.19
C ILE A 12 -5.52 16.24 3.39
N ASP A 13 -5.63 17.57 3.33
CA ASP A 13 -5.26 18.48 4.42
C ASP A 13 -6.22 18.42 5.61
N SER A 14 -7.42 17.86 5.41
CA SER A 14 -8.44 17.69 6.44
C SER A 14 -8.44 16.29 7.06
N PHE A 15 -7.49 15.43 6.69
CA PHE A 15 -7.43 14.06 7.20
C PHE A 15 -7.15 14.05 8.71
N PRO A 16 -8.01 13.43 9.53
CA PRO A 16 -7.82 13.36 10.98
C PRO A 16 -6.72 12.38 11.37
N SER A 17 -6.26 12.47 12.63
CA SER A 17 -5.34 11.51 13.26
C SER A 17 -6.00 10.18 13.66
N TYR A 18 -7.29 10.02 13.41
CA TYR A 18 -8.07 8.80 13.69
C TYR A 18 -8.77 8.29 12.41
N THR A 19 -8.94 6.98 12.28
CA THR A 19 -9.66 6.38 11.15
C THR A 19 -11.10 6.03 11.52
N SER A 20 -12.05 6.35 10.65
CA SER A 20 -13.43 5.84 10.73
C SER A 20 -13.62 4.49 10.05
N MET A 21 -12.63 4.05 9.26
CA MET A 21 -12.64 2.78 8.54
C MET A 21 -11.99 1.69 9.38
N PRO A 22 -12.53 0.45 9.40
CA PRO A 22 -11.93 -0.66 10.11
C PRO A 22 -10.60 -1.08 9.50
N GLN A 23 -9.73 -1.68 10.31
CA GLN A 23 -8.54 -2.36 9.79
C GLN A 23 -8.95 -3.54 8.90
N CYS A 24 -8.28 -3.73 7.76
CA CYS A 24 -8.64 -4.82 6.84
C CYS A 24 -8.47 -6.22 7.47
N CYS A 25 -7.59 -6.42 8.45
CA CYS A 25 -7.46 -7.69 9.18
C CYS A 25 -8.66 -8.00 10.08
N HIS A 26 -9.38 -6.95 10.48
CA HIS A 26 -10.57 -7.01 11.32
C HIS A 26 -11.85 -6.70 10.54
N ALA A 27 -11.81 -6.80 9.21
CA ALA A 27 -12.98 -6.58 8.37
C ALA A 27 -14.09 -7.59 8.70
N THR A 28 -15.30 -7.08 8.93
CA THR A 28 -16.51 -7.85 9.28
C THR A 28 -17.60 -7.67 8.22
N GLY A 29 -18.66 -8.50 8.28
CA GLY A 29 -19.80 -8.39 7.37
C GLY A 29 -19.48 -8.72 5.91
N LEU A 30 -18.51 -9.63 5.69
CA LEU A 30 -18.04 -9.99 4.35
C LEU A 30 -18.96 -11.04 3.72
N THR A 31 -19.36 -10.81 2.47
CA THR A 31 -20.19 -11.73 1.67
C THR A 31 -19.44 -12.15 0.40
N ASN A 32 -19.73 -13.35 -0.10
CA ASN A 32 -19.10 -13.83 -1.34
C ASN A 32 -19.51 -12.95 -2.52
N SER A 33 -18.53 -12.44 -3.26
CA SER A 33 -18.76 -11.72 -4.51
C SER A 33 -18.15 -12.49 -5.68
N SER A 34 -18.99 -12.82 -6.66
CA SER A 34 -18.53 -13.39 -7.94
C SER A 34 -17.66 -12.41 -8.71
N GLN A 35 -17.94 -11.11 -8.60
CA GLN A 35 -17.19 -10.04 -9.24
C GLN A 35 -15.75 -9.97 -8.72
N PHE A 36 -15.56 -10.05 -7.40
CA PHE A 36 -14.25 -9.94 -6.76
C PHE A 36 -13.57 -11.29 -6.53
N ARG A 37 -14.27 -12.41 -6.79
CA ARG A 37 -13.82 -13.79 -6.57
C ARG A 37 -13.35 -14.04 -5.13
N THR A 38 -13.92 -13.31 -4.17
CA THR A 38 -13.59 -13.40 -2.75
C THR A 38 -14.72 -12.83 -1.89
N LYS A 39 -14.59 -12.94 -0.57
CA LYS A 39 -15.51 -12.33 0.40
C LYS A 39 -15.16 -10.85 0.59
N VAL A 40 -16.14 -9.98 0.36
CA VAL A 40 -16.00 -8.52 0.47
C VAL A 40 -17.17 -7.90 1.21
N ASN A 41 -16.99 -6.70 1.75
CA ASN A 41 -18.07 -5.90 2.32
C ASN A 41 -18.21 -4.62 1.50
N MET A 42 -19.29 -4.54 0.73
CA MET A 42 -19.59 -3.41 -0.17
C MET A 42 -20.02 -2.14 0.57
N ASN A 43 -20.35 -2.23 1.86
CA ASN A 43 -20.88 -1.12 2.64
C ASN A 43 -19.79 -0.27 3.27
N GLN A 44 -18.52 -0.66 3.19
CA GLN A 44 -17.41 0.11 3.75
C GLN A 44 -16.09 -0.19 3.04
N ALA A 45 -15.16 0.74 3.15
CA ALA A 45 -13.75 0.51 2.84
C ALA A 45 -13.04 -0.04 4.09
N CYS A 46 -11.80 -0.49 3.94
CA CYS A 46 -10.92 -0.80 5.06
C CYS A 46 -9.57 -0.15 4.89
N VAL A 47 -8.85 0.01 6.01
CA VAL A 47 -7.51 0.60 6.07
C VAL A 47 -6.49 -0.47 6.46
N THR A 48 -5.27 -0.39 5.93
CA THR A 48 -4.09 -1.01 6.53
C THR A 48 -3.07 0.05 6.89
N ILE A 49 -2.30 -0.24 7.93
CA ILE A 49 -1.22 0.60 8.42
C ILE A 49 0.05 -0.22 8.35
N SER A 50 0.98 0.22 7.50
CA SER A 50 2.30 -0.42 7.40
C SER A 50 3.01 -0.44 8.76
N ALA A 51 3.75 -1.51 9.07
CA ALA A 51 4.64 -1.56 10.22
C ALA A 51 5.69 -0.44 10.23
N TYR A 52 6.01 0.13 9.07
CA TYR A 52 6.96 1.25 8.90
C TYR A 52 6.29 2.62 8.78
N SER A 53 5.00 2.72 9.12
CA SER A 53 4.25 3.98 9.12
C SER A 53 4.59 4.81 10.37
N PRO A 54 4.89 6.13 10.23
CA PRO A 54 5.25 6.98 11.35
C PRO A 54 4.11 7.11 12.38
N PRO A 55 4.41 7.48 13.65
CA PRO A 55 3.39 7.71 14.67
C PRO A 55 2.43 8.85 14.29
N GLU A 56 2.98 9.94 13.74
CA GLU A 56 2.22 11.07 13.21
C GLU A 56 1.75 10.74 11.79
N ARG A 57 0.48 10.36 11.68
CA ARG A 57 -0.16 9.97 10.43
C ARG A 57 -1.62 10.39 10.43
N THR A 58 -2.15 10.57 9.24
CA THR A 58 -3.54 11.00 9.03
C THR A 58 -4.28 10.01 8.16
N PHE A 59 -5.60 9.92 8.35
CA PHE A 59 -6.44 8.90 7.72
C PHE A 59 -7.49 9.53 6.80
N PRO A 60 -7.79 8.91 5.66
CA PRO A 60 -8.88 9.35 4.80
C PRO A 60 -10.21 9.45 5.54
N THR A 61 -10.95 10.53 5.28
CA THR A 61 -12.26 10.76 5.88
C THR A 61 -13.33 9.83 5.28
N ALA A 62 -14.53 9.83 5.87
CA ALA A 62 -15.69 9.14 5.32
C ALA A 62 -16.03 9.61 3.88
N LYS A 63 -15.71 10.87 3.53
CA LYS A 63 -15.91 11.42 2.17
C LYS A 63 -15.23 10.57 1.11
N ILE A 64 -14.01 10.10 1.37
CA ILE A 64 -13.26 9.26 0.41
C ILE A 64 -13.96 7.92 0.22
N GLN A 65 -14.44 7.30 1.29
CA GLN A 65 -15.22 6.06 1.20
C GLN A 65 -16.53 6.26 0.43
N ASP A 66 -17.22 7.38 0.65
CA ASP A 66 -18.50 7.66 -0.02
C ASP A 66 -18.32 7.87 -1.51
N VAL A 67 -17.21 8.52 -1.93
CA VAL A 67 -16.82 8.62 -3.34
C VAL A 67 -16.50 7.24 -3.94
N MET A 68 -15.81 6.36 -3.21
CA MET A 68 -15.55 4.98 -3.67
C MET A 68 -16.86 4.21 -3.88
N LYS A 69 -17.83 4.34 -2.97
CA LYS A 69 -19.17 3.74 -3.11
C LYS A 69 -19.94 4.32 -4.31
N ASP A 70 -19.98 5.65 -4.44
CA ASP A 70 -20.64 6.34 -5.55
C ASP A 70 -20.08 5.90 -6.92
N ASN A 71 -18.76 5.75 -7.03
CA ASN A 71 -18.13 5.23 -8.24
C ASN A 71 -18.59 3.82 -8.59
N HIS A 72 -18.71 2.93 -7.60
CA HIS A 72 -19.22 1.57 -7.81
C HIS A 72 -20.71 1.58 -8.17
N ASN A 73 -21.52 2.40 -7.50
CA ASN A 73 -22.95 2.53 -7.83
C ASN A 73 -23.19 3.02 -9.27
N ARG A 74 -22.34 3.94 -9.76
CA ARG A 74 -22.40 4.42 -11.15
C ARG A 74 -21.87 3.43 -12.16
N ASN A 75 -20.89 2.61 -11.78
CA ASN A 75 -20.34 1.56 -12.63
C ASN A 75 -20.22 0.27 -11.82
N PRO A 76 -21.27 -0.56 -11.78
CA PRO A 76 -21.27 -1.81 -11.01
C PRO A 76 -20.19 -2.80 -11.47
N ASN A 77 -19.64 -2.66 -12.68
CA ASN A 77 -18.54 -3.49 -13.17
C ASN A 77 -17.17 -3.08 -12.61
N LEU A 78 -17.06 -1.90 -11.97
CA LEU A 78 -15.83 -1.38 -11.39
C LEU A 78 -15.31 -2.34 -10.31
N LYS A 79 -14.05 -2.74 -10.47
CA LYS A 79 -13.34 -3.61 -9.52
C LYS A 79 -12.77 -2.78 -8.36
N TRP A 80 -11.67 -3.27 -7.78
CA TRP A 80 -11.04 -2.69 -6.61
C TRP A 80 -10.71 -1.21 -6.83
N GLN A 81 -11.04 -0.40 -5.83
CA GLN A 81 -10.63 0.99 -5.72
C GLN A 81 -9.71 1.09 -4.52
N TYR A 82 -8.55 1.71 -4.71
CA TYR A 82 -7.55 1.79 -3.66
C TYR A 82 -6.84 3.14 -3.67
N PHE A 83 -6.34 3.51 -2.49
CA PHE A 83 -5.55 4.71 -2.27
C PHE A 83 -4.38 4.34 -1.36
N GLY A 84 -3.16 4.68 -1.77
CA GLY A 84 -1.96 4.52 -0.97
C GLY A 84 -1.34 5.87 -0.68
N LYS A 85 -1.00 6.13 0.58
CA LYS A 85 -0.35 7.37 1.04
C LYS A 85 1.13 7.12 1.35
N GLU A 86 1.92 8.18 1.26
CA GLU A 86 3.37 8.16 1.47
C GLU A 86 3.81 7.76 2.90
N ASP A 87 2.91 7.89 3.87
CA ASP A 87 3.10 7.47 5.26
C ASP A 87 2.72 5.99 5.50
N GLY A 88 2.46 5.22 4.44
CA GLY A 88 2.18 3.79 4.52
C GLY A 88 0.73 3.46 4.88
N ILE A 89 -0.19 4.42 4.81
CA ILE A 89 -1.63 4.16 4.87
C ILE A 89 -2.12 3.64 3.53
N TYR A 90 -2.90 2.54 3.56
CA TYR A 90 -3.57 2.01 2.39
C TYR A 90 -5.06 1.83 2.66
N VAL A 91 -5.89 2.33 1.74
CA VAL A 91 -7.35 2.15 1.76
C VAL A 91 -7.76 1.24 0.62
N ASN A 92 -8.67 0.31 0.90
CA ASN A 92 -9.23 -0.60 -0.09
C ASN A 92 -10.76 -0.60 -0.03
N TYR A 93 -11.39 -0.44 -1.19
CA TYR A 93 -12.83 -0.62 -1.38
C TYR A 93 -13.13 -1.60 -2.52
N PRO A 94 -14.09 -2.53 -2.35
CA PRO A 94 -14.80 -2.83 -1.10
C PRO A 94 -13.86 -3.39 -0.02
N SER A 95 -14.30 -3.39 1.24
CA SER A 95 -13.50 -3.96 2.33
C SER A 95 -13.31 -5.47 2.13
N LEU A 96 -12.11 -5.97 2.44
CA LEU A 96 -11.78 -7.39 2.42
C LEU A 96 -10.99 -7.77 3.69
N LYS A 97 -11.04 -9.05 4.06
CA LYS A 97 -10.19 -9.57 5.13
C LYS A 97 -8.79 -9.86 4.59
N LEU A 98 -7.79 -9.14 5.11
CA LEU A 98 -6.38 -9.45 4.91
C LEU A 98 -5.86 -10.29 6.09
N ASN A 99 -5.00 -11.27 5.81
CA ASN A 99 -4.42 -12.10 6.87
C ASN A 99 -3.36 -11.34 7.68
N ASP A 100 -2.66 -10.42 7.04
CA ASP A 100 -1.58 -9.66 7.62
C ASP A 100 -1.64 -8.21 7.14
N CYS A 101 -1.96 -7.29 8.05
CA CYS A 101 -2.00 -5.86 7.76
C CYS A 101 -0.68 -5.15 8.04
N SER A 102 0.16 -5.71 8.91
CA SER A 102 1.41 -5.09 9.33
C SER A 102 2.47 -5.20 8.23
N ASN A 103 2.51 -6.32 7.52
CA ASN A 103 3.42 -6.54 6.40
C ASN A 103 2.92 -5.97 5.07
N TYR A 104 1.74 -5.34 5.05
CA TYR A 104 1.25 -4.66 3.86
C TYR A 104 1.65 -3.19 3.87
N ASP A 105 2.63 -2.84 3.03
CA ASP A 105 3.00 -1.46 2.75
C ASP A 105 2.67 -1.13 1.29
N PRO A 106 1.83 -0.11 1.00
CA PRO A 106 1.51 0.26 -0.37
C PRO A 106 2.74 0.76 -1.15
N ARG A 107 3.75 1.32 -0.48
CA ARG A 107 4.89 2.00 -1.12
C ARG A 107 5.84 1.05 -1.84
N PHE A 108 5.85 -0.21 -1.41
CA PHE A 108 6.62 -1.28 -2.06
C PHE A 108 5.78 -2.07 -3.08
N ARG A 109 4.56 -1.61 -3.43
CA ARG A 109 3.71 -2.30 -4.40
C ARG A 109 3.90 -1.72 -5.80
N PRO A 110 3.87 -2.56 -6.85
CA PRO A 110 4.07 -2.09 -8.23
C PRO A 110 3.11 -0.96 -8.65
N PHE A 111 1.85 -0.97 -8.19
CA PHE A 111 0.89 0.08 -8.53
C PHE A 111 1.28 1.45 -7.94
N TYR A 112 1.98 1.47 -6.79
CA TYR A 112 2.45 2.70 -6.17
C TYR A 112 3.77 3.14 -6.80
N VAL A 113 4.73 2.22 -6.96
CA VAL A 113 6.05 2.55 -7.53
C VAL A 113 5.92 3.10 -8.96
N SER A 114 5.06 2.50 -9.79
CA SER A 114 4.81 2.96 -11.16
C SER A 114 4.14 4.32 -11.26
N THR A 115 3.42 4.76 -10.21
CA THR A 115 2.75 6.07 -10.19
C THR A 115 3.63 7.15 -9.55
N ALA A 116 4.36 6.81 -8.48
CA ALA A 116 5.29 7.71 -7.80
C ALA A 116 6.55 7.99 -8.62
N THR A 117 7.05 6.98 -9.35
CA THR A 117 8.18 7.13 -10.27
C THR A 117 7.81 6.55 -11.65
N PRO A 118 7.13 7.33 -12.50
CA PRO A 118 6.68 6.86 -13.81
C PRO A 118 7.82 6.77 -14.85
N VAL A 119 8.99 7.37 -14.54
CA VAL A 119 10.16 7.38 -15.42
C VAL A 119 11.00 6.14 -15.15
N GLN A 120 11.40 5.46 -16.23
CA GLN A 120 12.35 4.34 -16.21
C GLN A 120 13.67 4.76 -15.55
N LYS A 121 14.25 3.86 -14.76
CA LYS A 121 15.57 4.04 -14.14
C LYS A 121 16.53 2.98 -14.63
N ASP A 122 17.80 3.35 -14.76
CA ASP A 122 18.92 2.43 -14.93
C ASP A 122 19.72 2.42 -13.62
N VAL A 123 19.85 1.26 -12.97
CA VAL A 123 20.38 1.13 -11.60
C VAL A 123 21.62 0.23 -11.59
N VAL A 124 22.72 0.75 -11.04
CA VAL A 124 23.94 -0.03 -10.78
C VAL A 124 24.10 -0.26 -9.28
N VAL A 125 24.04 -1.51 -8.84
CA VAL A 125 24.25 -1.89 -7.44
C VAL A 125 25.72 -2.29 -7.24
N VAL A 126 26.41 -1.55 -6.37
CA VAL A 126 27.80 -1.85 -5.98
C VAL A 126 27.81 -2.31 -4.53
N ILE A 127 28.34 -3.51 -4.27
CA ILE A 127 28.43 -4.10 -2.93
C ILE A 127 29.91 -4.17 -2.53
N ASP A 128 30.26 -3.53 -1.40
CA ASP A 128 31.60 -3.67 -0.82
C ASP A 128 31.86 -5.12 -0.39
N LYS A 129 33.08 -5.60 -0.67
CA LYS A 129 33.59 -6.94 -0.32
C LYS A 129 34.90 -6.86 0.47
N SER A 130 35.23 -5.68 1.00
CA SER A 130 36.39 -5.45 1.84
C SER A 130 36.35 -6.32 3.11
N GLY A 131 37.47 -6.39 3.85
CA GLY A 131 37.60 -7.26 5.02
C GLY A 131 36.57 -6.99 6.12
N SER A 132 36.15 -5.74 6.30
CA SER A 132 35.14 -5.34 7.30
C SER A 132 33.77 -5.98 7.05
N MET A 133 33.47 -6.36 5.80
CA MET A 133 32.20 -6.98 5.43
C MET A 133 32.05 -8.42 5.94
N ARG A 134 33.11 -8.99 6.53
CA ARG A 134 33.07 -10.27 7.25
C ARG A 134 32.59 -10.13 8.69
N ASN A 135 32.52 -8.91 9.22
CA ASN A 135 32.03 -8.67 10.58
C ASN A 135 30.58 -9.12 10.72
N LEU A 136 30.21 -9.55 11.93
CA LEU A 136 28.88 -10.02 12.25
C LEU A 136 28.02 -8.91 12.85
N HIS A 137 26.75 -8.88 12.46
CA HIS A 137 25.67 -8.12 13.07
C HIS A 137 24.46 -9.03 13.15
N ASP A 138 23.90 -9.21 14.35
CA ASP A 138 22.77 -10.12 14.62
C ASP A 138 22.91 -11.51 13.96
N SER A 139 24.06 -12.14 14.19
CA SER A 139 24.41 -13.46 13.65
C SER A 139 24.50 -13.57 12.11
N LYS A 140 24.46 -12.46 11.38
CA LYS A 140 24.69 -12.41 9.93
C LYS A 140 25.95 -11.61 9.62
N THR A 141 26.65 -11.96 8.54
CA THR A 141 27.76 -11.10 8.07
C THR A 141 27.20 -9.81 7.45
N LEU A 142 27.92 -8.69 7.55
CA LEU A 142 27.54 -7.46 6.86
C LEU A 142 27.40 -7.67 5.35
N LEU A 143 28.21 -8.55 4.76
CA LEU A 143 28.06 -8.96 3.35
C LEU A 143 26.72 -9.66 3.08
N GLN A 144 26.25 -10.49 4.00
CA GLN A 144 24.93 -11.13 3.87
C GLN A 144 23.81 -10.11 3.97
N ILE A 145 23.89 -9.19 4.94
CA ILE A 145 22.91 -8.10 5.10
C ILE A 145 22.88 -7.21 3.84
N ALA A 146 24.04 -6.84 3.30
CA ALA A 146 24.12 -6.05 2.07
C ALA A 146 23.49 -6.75 0.86
N LYS A 147 23.66 -8.07 0.73
CA LYS A 147 23.00 -8.86 -0.31
C LYS A 147 21.48 -8.91 -0.13
N GLU A 148 21.01 -9.13 1.09
CA GLU A 148 19.57 -9.12 1.41
C GLU A 148 18.95 -7.74 1.10
N ALA A 149 19.62 -6.65 1.49
CA ALA A 149 19.19 -5.29 1.18
C ALA A 149 19.18 -5.00 -0.33
N ALA A 150 20.21 -5.45 -1.06
CA ALA A 150 20.26 -5.33 -2.51
C ALA A 150 19.08 -6.05 -3.18
N ILE A 151 18.72 -7.26 -2.73
CA ILE A 151 17.54 -7.99 -3.21
C ILE A 151 16.27 -7.18 -2.94
N SER A 152 16.08 -6.65 -1.73
CA SER A 152 14.91 -5.82 -1.42
C SER A 152 14.80 -4.57 -2.30
N VAL A 153 15.92 -3.92 -2.66
CA VAL A 153 15.92 -2.82 -3.62
C VAL A 153 15.49 -3.29 -5.00
N LEU A 154 16.03 -4.42 -5.48
CA LEU A 154 15.67 -4.99 -6.78
C LEU A 154 14.19 -5.38 -6.86
N GLU A 155 13.59 -5.83 -5.75
CA GLU A 155 12.15 -6.12 -5.67
C GLU A 155 11.25 -4.88 -5.82
N THR A 156 11.80 -3.67 -5.65
CA THR A 156 11.08 -2.42 -5.89
C THR A 156 11.15 -1.94 -7.34
N LEU A 157 12.00 -2.54 -8.18
CA LEU A 157 12.16 -2.11 -9.56
C LEU A 157 10.93 -2.46 -10.40
N ASN A 158 10.59 -1.57 -11.32
CA ASN A 158 9.52 -1.79 -12.28
C ASN A 158 10.01 -2.68 -13.44
N PRO A 159 9.11 -3.36 -14.19
CA PRO A 159 9.49 -4.18 -15.33
C PRO A 159 10.24 -3.45 -16.46
N ASN A 160 10.16 -2.12 -16.48
CA ASN A 160 10.86 -1.28 -17.44
C ASN A 160 12.22 -0.80 -16.92
N ASP A 161 12.52 -0.91 -15.64
CA ASP A 161 13.81 -0.50 -15.07
C ASP A 161 14.91 -1.50 -15.50
N ARG A 162 16.16 -1.03 -15.58
CA ARG A 162 17.32 -1.83 -16.01
C ARG A 162 18.43 -1.85 -14.98
#